data_AF-A0A7C4BP09-F1
#
_entry.id   AF-A0A7C4BP09-F1
#
_cell.length_a   1.000
_cell.length_b   1.000
_cell.length_c   1.000
_cell.angle_alpha   90.00
_cell.angle_beta   90.00
_cell.angle_gamma   90.00
#
_symmetry.space_group_name_H-M   'P 1'
#
loop_
_entity.id
_entity.type
_entity.pdbx_description
1 polymer ?
#
loop_
_entity_poly.entity_id
_entity_poly.type
_entity_poly.pdbx_seq_one_letter_code
_entity_poly.pdbx_strand_id
1 'polypeptide(L)' 'MEKTRAIISGIVKDGVIVPQSDIKIPEGTYVNIVILDIPDELQSEFEAWELASDEDLAEFEKALIAEEGE' A
#
# COMPACT_ATOMS: atom_id res chain seq x y z
N MET A 1 35.03 -12.43 -8.69
CA MET A 1 34.59 -11.54 -7.60
C MET A 1 33.18 -11.94 -7.24
N GLU A 2 32.94 -12.31 -5.99
CA GLU A 2 31.59 -12.56 -5.49
C GLU A 2 30.83 -11.23 -5.51
N LYS A 3 29.65 -11.19 -6.16
CA LYS A 3 28.82 -9.98 -6.15
C LYS A 3 28.15 -9.89 -4.80
N THR A 4 28.60 -8.97 -3.95
CA THR A 4 27.97 -8.69 -2.66
C THR A 4 26.56 -8.15 -2.90
N ARG A 5 25.54 -8.91 -2.48
CA ARG A 5 24.14 -8.47 -2.52
C ARG A 5 23.84 -7.70 -1.24
N ALA A 6 23.51 -6.42 -1.37
CA ALA A 6 22.91 -5.66 -0.27
C ALA A 6 21.38 -5.79 -0.35
N ILE A 7 20.72 -5.98 0.79
CA ILE A 7 19.27 -5.87 0.92
C ILE A 7 18.99 -4.56 1.64
N ILE A 8 18.27 -3.66 0.99
CA ILE A 8 17.92 -2.33 1.52
C ILE A 8 16.40 -2.30 1.59
N SER A 9 15.86 -2.24 2.82
CA SER A 9 14.43 -2.08 3.05
C SER A 9 13.98 -0.66 2.72
N GLY A 10 12.73 -0.52 2.31
CA GLY A 10 12.11 0.78 2.04
C GLY A 10 10.60 0.70 2.20
N ILE A 11 9.96 1.87 2.22
CA ILE A 11 8.51 2.00 2.23
C ILE A 11 8.05 2.63 0.92
N VAL A 12 6.83 2.31 0.50
CA VAL A 12 6.18 3.04 -0.59
C VAL A 12 5.47 4.25 0.00
N LYS A 13 5.78 5.44 -0.52
CA LYS A 13 5.10 6.69 -0.18
C LYS A 13 4.73 7.41 -1.47
N ASP A 14 3.44 7.63 -1.69
CA ASP A 14 2.92 8.30 -2.89
C ASP A 14 3.40 7.66 -4.21
N GLY A 15 3.51 6.32 -4.23
CA GLY A 15 4.01 5.55 -5.38
C GLY A 15 5.54 5.57 -5.56
N VAL A 16 6.28 6.25 -4.67
CA VAL A 16 7.75 6.29 -4.68
C VAL A 16 8.31 5.39 -3.58
N ILE A 17 9.29 4.54 -3.92
CA ILE A 17 10.00 3.74 -2.93
C ILE A 17 11.07 4.60 -2.26
N VAL A 18 10.96 4.75 -0.94
CA VAL A 18 11.91 5.49 -0.10
C VAL A 18 12.74 4.49 0.71
N PRO A 19 14.05 4.36 0.45
CA PRO A 19 14.93 3.51 1.24
C PRO A 19 14.96 3.96 2.72
N GLN A 20 14.86 3.02 3.65
CA GLN A 20 15.02 3.25 5.09
C GLN A 20 16.44 2.90 5.53
N SER A 21 17.44 3.43 4.81
CA SER A 21 18.85 3.16 5.06
C SER A 21 19.70 4.37 4.69
N ASP A 22 20.75 4.62 5.46
CA ASP A 22 21.75 5.66 5.16
C ASP A 22 22.77 5.23 4.10
N ILE A 23 22.63 4.00 3.57
CA ILE A 23 23.50 3.50 2.50
C ILE A 23 23.27 4.33 1.23
N LYS A 24 24.31 5.03 0.81
CA LYS A 24 24.32 5.75 -0.48
C LYS A 24 24.53 4.76 -1.62
N ILE A 25 23.51 4.58 -2.43
CA ILE A 25 23.58 3.77 -3.65
C ILE A 25 24.23 4.64 -4.76
N PRO A 26 25.33 4.19 -5.39
CA PRO A 26 25.96 4.94 -6.47
C PRO A 26 25.02 5.14 -7.66
N GLU A 27 25.18 6.26 -8.36
CA GLU A 27 24.44 6.54 -9.60
C GLU A 27 24.71 5.46 -10.65
N GLY A 28 23.68 5.09 -11.42
CA GLY A 28 23.76 4.04 -12.44
C GLY A 28 23.75 2.61 -11.88
N THR A 29 23.57 2.42 -10.57
CA THR A 29 23.43 1.08 -9.98
C THR A 29 22.15 0.41 -10.50
N TYR A 30 22.29 -0.78 -11.09
CA TYR A 30 21.14 -1.61 -11.43
C TYR A 30 20.54 -2.23 -10.17
N VAL A 31 19.25 -2.03 -9.95
CA VAL A 31 18.53 -2.50 -8.77
C VAL A 31 17.40 -3.44 -9.17
N ASN A 32 17.16 -4.46 -8.33
CA ASN A 32 15.97 -5.29 -8.39
C ASN A 32 15.12 -4.98 -7.17
N ILE A 33 13.85 -4.67 -7.39
CA ILE A 33 12.89 -4.47 -6.30
C ILE A 33 12.23 -5.82 -6.01
N VAL A 34 12.24 -6.20 -4.74
CA VAL A 34 11.51 -7.38 -4.25
C VAL A 34 10.36 -6.86 -3.41
N ILE A 35 9.13 -7.11 -3.87
CA ILE A 35 7.92 -6.83 -3.09
C ILE A 35 7.67 -8.06 -2.23
N LEU A 36 7.61 -7.86 -0.92
CA LEU A 36 7.27 -8.92 0.03
C LEU A 36 5.75 -9.00 0.15
N ASP A 37 5.23 -10.20 0.40
CA ASP A 37 3.81 -10.40 0.64
C ASP A 37 3.35 -9.58 1.86
N ILE A 38 2.14 -9.03 1.76
CA ILE A 38 1.50 -8.35 2.88
C ILE A 38 1.13 -9.42 3.91
N PRO A 39 1.53 -9.29 5.19
CA PRO A 39 1.11 -10.22 6.23
C PRO A 39 -0.42 -10.32 6.29
N ASP A 40 -0.94 -11.56 6.37
CA ASP A 40 -2.39 -11.85 6.39
C ASP A 40 -3.16 -11.05 7.46
N GLU A 41 -2.50 -10.72 8.57
CA GLU A 41 -3.06 -9.87 9.64
C GLU A 41 -3.40 -8.46 9.14
N LEU A 42 -2.52 -7.85 8.34
CA LEU A 42 -2.77 -6.52 7.75
C LEU A 42 -3.78 -6.57 6.60
N GLN A 43 -3.88 -7.71 5.92
CA GLN A 43 -4.90 -7.93 4.89
C GLN A 43 -6.30 -7.97 5.52
N SER A 44 -6.44 -8.63 6.67
CA SER A 44 -7.70 -8.70 7.42
C SER A 44 -8.16 -7.32 7.91
N GLU A 45 -7.22 -6.48 8.36
CA GLU A 45 -7.53 -5.09 8.71
C GLU A 45 -8.02 -4.32 7.48
N PHE A 46 -7.31 -4.42 6.36
CA PHE A 46 -7.67 -3.74 5.11
C PHE A 46 -9.08 -4.13 4.62
N GLU A 47 -9.41 -5.43 4.65
CA GLU A 47 -10.74 -5.94 4.29
C GLU A 47 -11.85 -5.40 5.22
N ALA A 48 -11.56 -5.28 6.52
CA ALA A 48 -12.51 -4.69 7.47
C ALA A 48 -12.77 -3.20 7.18
N TRP A 49 -11.73 -2.46 6.76
CA TRP A 49 -11.88 -1.06 6.34
C TRP A 49 -12.66 -0.92 5.03
N GLU A 50 -12.42 -1.79 4.04
CA GLU A 50 -13.19 -1.79 2.79
C GLU A 50 -14.67 -2.09 3.04
N LEU A 51 -14.97 -3.12 3.83
CA LEU A 51 -16.35 -3.49 4.16
C LEU A 51 -17.10 -2.36 4.87
N ALA A 52 -16.47 -1.74 5.87
CA ALA A 52 -17.08 -0.62 6.58
C ALA A 52 -17.34 0.59 5.67
N SER A 53 -16.46 0.84 4.70
CA SER A 53 -16.65 1.90 3.71
C SER A 53 -17.80 1.60 2.74
N ASP A 54 -17.91 0.36 2.29
CA ASP A 54 -18.99 -0.07 1.40
C ASP A 54 -20.37 -0.01 2.09
N GLU A 55 -20.44 -0.39 3.36
CA GLU A 55 -21.65 -0.29 4.18
C GLU A 55 -22.10 1.17 4.37
N ASP A 56 -21.18 2.07 4.71
CA ASP A 56 -21.46 3.50 4.88
C ASP A 56 -21.93 4.15 3.57
N LEU A 57 -21.30 3.79 2.45
CA LEU A 57 -21.72 4.28 1.13
C LEU A 57 -23.12 3.78 0.76
N ALA A 58 -23.45 2.53 1.05
CA ALA A 58 -24.78 1.98 0.77
C ALA A 58 -25.89 2.63 1.62
N GLU A 59 -25.60 3.06 2.85
CA GLU A 59 -26.53 3.84 3.66
C GLU A 59 -26.73 5.25 3.10
N PHE A 60 -25.64 5.90 2.67
CA PHE A 60 -25.70 7.21 2.02
C PHE A 60 -26.53 7.19 0.72
N GLU A 61 -26.32 6.19 -0.14
CA GLU A 61 -27.09 6.03 -1.39
C GLU A 61 -28.59 5.83 -1.12
N LYS A 62 -28.95 5.04 -0.10
CA LYS A 62 -30.36 4.86 0.30
C LYS A 62 -31.00 6.16 0.76
N ALA A 63 -30.28 6.96 1.55
CA ALA A 63 -30.78 8.24 2.03
C ALA A 63 -31.00 9.23 0.88
N LEU A 64 -30.07 9.27 -0.10
CA LEU A 64 -30.17 10.12 -1.27
C LEU A 64 -31.41 9.79 -2.13
N ILE A 65 -31.66 8.50 -2.37
CA ILE A 65 -32.83 8.04 -3.15
C ILE A 65 -34.15 8.36 -2.42
N ALA A 66 -34.15 8.33 -1.08
CA ALA A 66 -35.33 8.66 -0.29
C ALA A 66 -35.67 10.16 -0.31
N GLU A 67 -34.68 11.04 -0.46
CA GLU A 67 -34.88 12.50 -0.55
C GLU A 67 -35.29 12.97 -1.95
N GLU A 68 -34.90 12.28 -3.03
CA GLU A 68 -35.27 12.63 -4.41
C GLU A 68 -36.66 12.08 -4.85
N GLY A 69 -37.30 11.28 -4.00
CA GLY A 69 -38.58 10.62 -4.27
C GLY A 69 -39.83 11.32 -3.71
N GLU A 70 -39.70 12.51 -3.12
CA GLU A 70 -40.79 13.35 -2.58
C GLU A 70 -41.02 14.62 -3.42
#